data_AF-A0A4S4DZJ4-F1
#
_entry.id   AF-A0A4S4DZJ4-F1
#
_cell.length_a   1.000
_cell.length_b   1.000
_cell.length_c   1.000
_cell.angle_alpha   90.00
_cell.angle_beta   90.00
_cell.angle_gamma   90.00
#
_symmetry.space_group_name_H-M   'P 1'
#
loop_
_entity.id
_entity.type
_entity.pdbx_description
1 polymer ?
#
loop_
_entity_poly.entity_id
_entity_poly.type
_entity_poly.pdbx_seq_one_letter_code
_entity_poly.pdbx_strand_id
1 'polypeptide(L)'
;MLVIAILIATATYQAVLSPPGGVWQDDSLSSNNNGTDTAKPHIAGQAVIGSKNMVSFGLFIFFNSVGFFTSLSMIYVLTSGFPLQLELQVSMCALIITYDTSMTFVTANNVLSVLFTVVSIALPLVIPIATMVARNYLKWPRVALQCTSLQSA
;
A
#
# COMPACT_ATOMS: atom_id res chain seq x y z
N MET A 1 -13.46 4.92 14.13
CA MET A 1 -12.88 4.91 12.77
C MET A 1 -11.42 4.48 12.75
N LEU A 2 -10.54 4.99 13.64
CA LEU A 2 -9.13 4.56 13.72
C LEU A 2 -8.95 3.04 13.82
N VAL A 3 -9.70 2.39 14.72
CA VAL A 3 -9.62 0.93 14.94
C VAL A 3 -9.94 0.16 13.66
N ILE A 4 -10.99 0.55 12.94
CA ILE A 4 -11.39 -0.08 11.67
C ILE A 4 -10.29 0.07 10.64
N ALA A 5 -9.68 1.26 10.53
CA ALA A 5 -8.56 1.47 9.63
C ALA A 5 -7.39 0.53 9.97
N ILE A 6 -6.95 0.51 11.23
CA ILE A 6 -5.85 -0.37 11.66
C ILE A 6 -6.17 -1.84 11.35
N LEU A 7 -7.40 -2.30 11.59
CA LEU A 7 -7.83 -3.67 11.26
C LEU A 7 -7.77 -3.98 9.77
N ILE A 8 -8.18 -3.04 8.92
CA ILE A 8 -8.07 -3.20 7.46
C ILE A 8 -6.59 -3.26 7.07
N ALA A 9 -5.75 -2.35 7.59
CA ALA A 9 -4.32 -2.32 7.27
C ALA A 9 -3.62 -3.62 7.68
N THR A 10 -3.90 -4.13 8.89
CA THR A 10 -3.33 -5.38 9.37
C THR A 10 -3.83 -6.57 8.56
N ALA A 11 -5.13 -6.64 8.25
CA ALA A 11 -5.69 -7.71 7.41
C ALA A 11 -5.04 -7.74 6.02
N THR A 12 -4.85 -6.58 5.39
CA THR A 12 -4.19 -6.49 4.08
C THR A 12 -2.70 -6.82 4.13
N TYR A 13 -2.00 -6.42 5.21
CA TYR A 13 -0.59 -6.77 5.41
C TYR A 13 -0.40 -8.28 5.59
N GLN A 14 -1.26 -8.93 6.39
CA GLN A 14 -1.25 -10.38 6.57
C GLN A 14 -1.51 -11.12 5.25
N ALA A 15 -2.43 -10.61 4.44
CA ALA A 15 -2.75 -11.20 3.14
C ALA A 15 -1.60 -11.13 2.12
N VAL A 16 -0.68 -10.17 2.25
CA VAL A 16 0.55 -10.12 1.42
C VAL A 16 1.60 -11.12 1.89
N LEU A 17 1.79 -11.27 3.20
CA LEU A 17 2.74 -12.24 3.75
C LEU A 17 2.29 -13.69 3.53
N SER A 18 0.97 -13.91 3.49
CA SER A 18 0.37 -15.23 3.30
C SER A 18 -0.67 -15.13 2.18
N PRO A 19 -0.22 -15.06 0.91
CA PRO A 19 -1.14 -15.00 -0.22
C PRO A 19 -2.02 -16.26 -0.24
N PRO A 20 -3.27 -16.15 -0.72
CA PRO A 20 -4.14 -17.30 -0.85
C PRO A 20 -3.46 -18.33 -1.76
N GLY A 21 -3.42 -19.59 -1.32
CA GLY A 21 -2.68 -20.66 -2.00
C GLY A 21 -1.20 -20.77 -1.61
N GLY A 22 -0.69 -19.88 -0.77
CA GLY A 22 0.66 -19.92 -0.23
C GLY A 22 1.75 -19.47 -1.20
N VAL A 23 2.99 -19.64 -0.75
CA VAL A 23 4.19 -19.39 -1.54
C VAL A 23 4.94 -20.70 -1.78
N TRP A 24 5.62 -20.81 -2.91
CA TRP A 24 6.52 -21.93 -3.18
C TRP A 24 7.62 -22.00 -2.12
N GLN A 25 7.94 -23.21 -1.69
CA GLN A 25 8.96 -23.47 -0.65
C GLN A 25 10.30 -23.91 -1.26
N ASP A 26 10.30 -24.23 -2.54
CA ASP A 26 11.41 -24.74 -3.32
C ASP A 26 11.56 -23.99 -4.65
N ASP A 27 12.76 -24.11 -5.22
CA ASP A 27 13.08 -23.60 -6.54
C ASP A 27 12.91 -24.72 -7.56
N SER A 28 12.07 -24.50 -8.57
CA SER A 28 11.90 -25.39 -9.72
C SER A 28 12.39 -24.69 -10.97
N LEU A 29 13.62 -24.99 -11.36
CA LEU A 29 14.09 -24.72 -12.71
C LEU A 29 13.72 -25.91 -13.59
N SER A 30 13.07 -25.64 -14.73
CA SER A 30 12.73 -26.65 -15.72
C SER A 30 14.02 -27.35 -16.19
N SER A 31 14.34 -28.48 -15.56
CA SER A 31 15.47 -29.31 -15.92
C SER A 31 15.01 -30.22 -17.06
N ASN A 32 15.22 -29.77 -18.30
CA ASN A 32 15.20 -30.67 -19.42
C ASN A 32 16.24 -31.77 -19.15
N ASN A 33 15.79 -33.02 -19.02
CA ASN A 33 16.41 -34.23 -19.61
C ASN A 33 15.79 -35.56 -19.17
N ASN A 34 14.64 -35.61 -18.49
CA ASN A 34 13.82 -36.83 -18.45
C ASN A 34 12.36 -36.46 -18.16
N GLY A 35 11.51 -36.62 -19.18
CA GLY A 35 10.14 -36.14 -19.14
C GLY A 35 9.28 -36.86 -18.09
N THR A 36 8.91 -36.13 -17.04
CA THR A 36 7.67 -36.32 -16.26
C THR A 36 7.24 -35.05 -15.49
N ASP A 37 8.08 -34.02 -15.38
CA ASP A 37 7.72 -32.83 -14.59
C ASP A 37 6.79 -31.88 -15.37
N THR A 38 5.49 -32.00 -15.08
CA THR A 38 4.44 -31.06 -15.51
C THR A 38 4.43 -29.74 -14.73
N ALA A 39 5.39 -29.53 -13.82
CA ALA A 39 5.45 -28.33 -12.98
C ALA A 39 6.02 -27.14 -13.75
N LYS A 40 5.30 -26.01 -13.74
CA LYS A 40 5.82 -24.76 -14.30
C LYS A 40 7.01 -24.28 -13.47
N PRO A 41 8.04 -23.67 -14.10
CA PRO A 41 9.17 -23.12 -13.36
C PRO A 41 8.69 -22.06 -12.36
N HIS A 42 9.24 -22.12 -11.16
CA HIS A 42 8.89 -21.22 -10.06
C HIS A 42 10.08 -21.04 -9.11
N ILE A 43 10.06 -19.93 -8.38
CA ILE A 43 11.08 -19.56 -7.41
C ILE A 43 10.45 -19.57 -6.01
N ALA A 44 11.19 -20.05 -5.02
CA ALA A 44 10.77 -20.02 -3.62
C ALA A 44 10.42 -18.59 -3.20
N GLY A 45 9.33 -18.45 -2.45
CA GLY A 45 8.78 -17.15 -2.03
C GLY A 45 7.79 -16.51 -3.02
N GLN A 46 7.69 -16.99 -4.27
CA GLN A 46 6.65 -16.53 -5.19
C GLN A 46 5.29 -17.15 -4.86
N ALA A 47 4.21 -16.37 -5.03
CA ALA A 47 2.85 -16.87 -4.81
C ALA A 47 2.49 -18.02 -5.78
N VAL A 48 2.03 -19.14 -5.23
CA VAL A 48 1.61 -20.33 -6.01
C VAL A 48 0.48 -19.98 -6.98
N ILE A 49 -0.43 -19.09 -6.57
CA ILE A 49 -1.55 -18.67 -7.42
C ILE A 49 -1.11 -17.81 -8.60
N GLY A 50 0.03 -17.12 -8.50
CA GLY A 50 0.63 -16.38 -9.61
C GLY A 50 1.00 -17.32 -10.77
N SER A 51 1.51 -18.51 -10.46
CA SER A 51 1.87 -19.55 -11.44
C SER A 51 0.64 -20.24 -12.07
N LYS A 52 -0.47 -20.31 -11.33
CA LYS A 52 -1.72 -20.98 -11.77
C LYS A 52 -2.65 -20.05 -12.56
N ASN A 53 -2.97 -18.87 -12.02
CA ASN A 53 -3.86 -17.89 -12.65
C ASN A 53 -3.42 -16.45 -12.32
N MET A 54 -2.64 -15.88 -13.23
CA MET A 54 -2.01 -14.58 -13.06
C MET A 54 -3.02 -13.41 -13.01
N VAL A 55 -4.17 -13.53 -13.70
CA VAL A 55 -5.20 -12.47 -13.72
C VAL A 55 -5.87 -12.35 -12.35
N SER A 56 -6.23 -13.48 -11.75
CA SER A 56 -6.85 -13.49 -10.43
C SER A 56 -5.89 -13.01 -9.34
N PHE A 57 -4.61 -13.38 -9.45
CA PHE A 57 -3.57 -12.89 -8.54
C PHE A 57 -3.37 -11.39 -8.66
N GLY A 58 -3.30 -10.85 -9.89
CA GLY A 58 -3.20 -9.41 -10.13
C GLY A 58 -4.37 -8.61 -9.55
N LEU A 59 -5.60 -9.09 -9.73
CA LEU A 59 -6.80 -8.46 -9.13
C LEU A 59 -6.77 -8.51 -7.60
N PHE A 60 -6.45 -9.66 -7.02
CA PHE A 60 -6.35 -9.82 -5.56
C PHE A 60 -5.38 -8.81 -4.96
N ILE A 61 -4.16 -8.77 -5.49
CA ILE A 61 -3.12 -7.83 -5.07
C ILE A 61 -3.60 -6.39 -5.24
N PHE A 62 -4.19 -6.04 -6.39
CA PHE A 62 -4.61 -4.69 -6.68
C PHE A 62 -5.62 -4.17 -5.67
N PHE A 63 -6.71 -4.93 -5.43
CA PHE A 63 -7.72 -4.54 -4.46
C PHE A 63 -7.18 -4.57 -3.02
N ASN A 64 -6.31 -5.52 -2.69
CA ASN A 64 -5.71 -5.64 -1.38
C ASN A 64 -4.95 -4.36 -1.01
N SER A 65 -4.09 -3.86 -1.90
CA SER A 65 -3.31 -2.69 -1.52
C SER A 65 -4.08 -1.38 -1.68
N VAL A 66 -5.08 -1.28 -2.55
CA VAL A 66 -6.02 -0.13 -2.49
C VAL A 66 -6.64 -0.05 -1.09
N GLY A 67 -7.03 -1.19 -0.50
CA GLY A 67 -7.50 -1.26 0.89
C GLY A 67 -6.45 -0.82 1.91
N PHE A 68 -5.22 -1.32 1.77
CA PHE A 68 -4.10 -0.96 2.65
C PHE A 68 -3.83 0.55 2.62
N PHE A 69 -3.62 1.11 1.44
CA PHE A 69 -3.32 2.52 1.21
C PHE A 69 -4.44 3.47 1.64
N THR A 70 -5.69 3.09 1.38
CA THR A 70 -6.86 3.84 1.85
C THR A 70 -6.90 3.86 3.37
N SER A 71 -6.61 2.73 4.02
CA SER A 71 -6.51 2.65 5.46
C SER A 71 -5.37 3.53 6.02
N LEU A 72 -4.18 3.50 5.40
CA LEU A 72 -3.06 4.33 5.83
C LEU A 72 -3.39 5.83 5.75
N SER A 73 -4.05 6.23 4.68
CA SER A 73 -4.53 7.60 4.49
C SER A 73 -5.52 7.99 5.58
N MET A 74 -6.44 7.10 5.95
CA MET A 74 -7.40 7.32 7.03
C MET A 74 -6.72 7.45 8.41
N ILE A 75 -5.77 6.57 8.72
CA ILE A 75 -4.97 6.62 9.96
C ILE A 75 -4.24 7.96 10.04
N TYR A 76 -3.61 8.39 8.95
CA TYR A 76 -2.90 9.65 8.91
C TYR A 76 -3.80 10.87 9.17
N VAL A 77 -4.95 10.94 8.48
CA VAL A 77 -5.92 12.03 8.67
C VAL A 77 -6.41 12.08 10.10
N LEU A 78 -6.73 10.92 10.70
CA LEU A 78 -7.22 10.84 12.08
C LEU A 78 -6.15 11.20 13.12
N THR A 79 -4.89 10.84 12.89
CA THR A 79 -3.80 11.11 13.82
C THR A 79 -3.19 12.51 13.67
N SER A 80 -3.55 13.26 12.62
CA SER A 80 -2.99 14.59 12.33
C SER A 80 -3.19 15.66 13.44
N GLY A 81 -4.09 15.43 14.39
CA GLY A 81 -4.35 16.33 15.52
C GLY A 81 -3.53 16.04 16.79
N PHE A 82 -2.69 15.00 16.81
CA PHE A 82 -2.01 14.54 18.03
C PHE A 82 -0.50 14.85 18.03
N PRO A 83 0.11 15.11 19.20
CA PRO A 83 1.54 15.43 19.31
C PRO A 83 2.46 14.27 18.95
N LEU A 84 1.96 13.02 18.89
CA LEU A 84 2.69 11.81 18.50
C LEU A 84 2.73 11.56 16.97
N GLN A 85 2.40 12.57 16.16
CA GLN A 85 2.29 12.41 14.71
C GLN A 85 3.60 11.97 14.04
N LEU A 86 4.76 12.48 14.47
CA LEU A 86 6.05 12.14 13.86
C LEU A 86 6.44 10.67 14.09
N GLU A 87 6.25 10.16 15.31
CA GLU A 87 6.56 8.77 15.63
C GLU A 87 5.68 7.81 14.81
N LEU A 88 4.37 8.13 14.73
CA LEU A 88 3.45 7.37 13.90
C LEU A 88 3.76 7.51 12.41
N GLN A 89 4.15 8.70 11.92
CA GLN A 89 4.56 8.88 10.52
C GLN A 89 5.76 8.02 10.15
N VAL A 90 6.79 7.97 11.00
CA VAL A 90 7.97 7.11 10.77
C VAL A 90 7.56 5.65 10.71
N SER A 91 6.69 5.21 11.63
CA SER A 91 6.13 3.84 11.61
C SER A 91 5.37 3.54 10.32
N MET A 92 4.55 4.47 9.84
CA MET A 92 3.76 4.31 8.61
C MET A 92 4.65 4.26 7.37
N CYS A 93 5.71 5.08 7.31
CA CYS A 93 6.71 5.01 6.24
C CYS A 93 7.41 3.64 6.23
N ALA A 94 7.82 3.15 7.40
CA ALA A 94 8.44 1.82 7.51
C ALA A 94 7.47 0.70 7.07
N LEU A 95 6.19 0.82 7.41
CA LEU A 95 5.16 -0.14 7.02
C LEU A 95 4.95 -0.17 5.49
N ILE A 96 4.92 1.00 4.83
CA ILE A 96 4.82 1.12 3.37
C ILE A 96 6.03 0.46 2.69
N ILE A 97 7.25 0.77 3.14
CA ILE A 97 8.48 0.20 2.58
C ILE A 97 8.50 -1.33 2.72
N THR A 98 8.12 -1.84 3.88
CA THR A 98 8.08 -3.28 4.15
C THR A 98 7.00 -3.98 3.31
N TYR A 99 5.85 -3.34 3.12
CA TYR A 99 4.77 -3.82 2.27
C TYR A 99 5.23 -3.93 0.81
N ASP A 100 5.81 -2.85 0.24
CA ASP A 100 6.30 -2.82 -1.14
C ASP A 100 7.43 -3.85 -1.38
N THR A 101 8.31 -4.01 -0.40
CA THR A 101 9.39 -5.00 -0.44
C THR A 101 8.83 -6.41 -0.49
N SER A 102 7.94 -6.76 0.46
CA SER A 102 7.29 -8.08 0.51
C SER A 102 6.51 -8.38 -0.77
N MET A 103 5.81 -7.37 -1.27
CA MET A 103 5.00 -7.44 -2.48
C MET A 103 5.84 -7.75 -3.74
N THR A 104 7.05 -7.19 -3.82
CA THR A 104 8.00 -7.43 -4.93
C THR A 104 8.53 -8.87 -4.92
N PHE A 105 8.81 -9.42 -3.73
CA PHE A 105 9.25 -10.81 -3.60
C PHE A 105 8.16 -11.84 -3.92
N VAL A 106 6.92 -11.55 -3.53
CA VAL A 106 5.79 -12.47 -3.73
C VAL A 106 5.31 -12.47 -5.20
N THR A 107 5.54 -11.38 -5.94
CA THR A 107 5.02 -11.21 -7.31
C THR A 107 6.04 -11.60 -8.37
N ALA A 108 5.69 -12.58 -9.19
CA ALA A 108 6.54 -13.06 -10.28
C ALA A 108 6.66 -12.09 -11.50
N ASN A 109 5.88 -11.01 -11.54
CA ASN A 109 5.81 -10.10 -12.69
C ASN A 109 6.31 -8.69 -12.35
N ASN A 110 7.47 -8.34 -12.91
CA ASN A 110 8.16 -7.08 -12.66
C ASN A 110 7.34 -5.85 -13.09
N VAL A 111 6.49 -5.95 -14.11
CA VAL A 111 5.69 -4.79 -14.59
C VAL A 111 4.59 -4.43 -13.62
N LEU A 112 3.85 -5.43 -13.11
CA LEU A 112 2.79 -5.21 -12.14
C LEU A 112 3.38 -4.67 -10.84
N SER A 113 4.46 -5.28 -10.36
CA SER A 113 5.15 -4.86 -9.13
C SER A 113 5.69 -3.43 -9.24
N VAL A 114 6.36 -3.06 -10.33
CA VAL A 114 6.89 -1.70 -10.52
C VAL A 114 5.79 -0.65 -10.63
N LEU A 115 4.70 -0.93 -11.37
CA LEU A 115 3.56 0.00 -11.46
C LEU A 115 2.95 0.22 -10.08
N PHE A 116 2.86 -0.86 -9.30
CA PHE A 116 2.39 -0.82 -7.92
C PHE A 116 3.26 0.04 -7.01
N THR A 117 4.57 -0.18 -7.05
CA THR A 117 5.55 0.59 -6.29
C THR A 117 5.51 2.07 -6.67
N VAL A 118 5.33 2.40 -7.95
CA VAL A 118 5.20 3.81 -8.41
C VAL A 118 3.94 4.47 -7.84
N VAL A 119 2.81 3.77 -7.82
CA VAL A 119 1.56 4.28 -7.22
C VAL A 119 1.69 4.40 -5.69
N SER A 120 2.34 3.42 -5.05
CA SER A 120 2.64 3.41 -3.62
C SER A 120 3.51 4.58 -3.20
N ILE A 121 4.48 4.99 -4.02
CA ILE A 121 5.34 6.17 -3.78
C ILE A 121 4.58 7.49 -4.02
N ALA A 122 3.68 7.52 -5.00
CA ALA A 122 2.90 8.72 -5.30
C ALA A 122 1.91 9.06 -4.17
N LEU A 123 1.31 8.05 -3.54
CA LEU A 123 0.30 8.25 -2.50
C LEU A 123 0.78 9.01 -1.24
N PRO A 124 1.91 8.70 -0.60
CA PRO A 124 2.47 9.47 0.51
C PRO A 124 2.95 10.86 0.10
N LEU A 125 3.03 11.20 -1.19
CA LEU A 125 3.23 12.58 -1.66
C LEU A 125 1.90 13.34 -1.77
N VAL A 126 0.81 12.68 -2.16
CA VAL A 126 -0.52 13.31 -2.20
C VAL A 126 -0.98 13.71 -0.80
N ILE A 127 -0.63 12.95 0.23
CA ILE A 127 -1.02 13.20 1.62
C ILE A 127 -0.52 14.54 2.21
N PRO A 128 0.78 14.90 2.16
CA PRO A 128 1.29 16.20 2.59
C PRO A 128 0.79 17.35 1.70
N ILE A 129 0.57 17.09 0.40
CA ILE A 129 -0.01 18.07 -0.53
C ILE A 129 -1.46 18.36 -0.16
N ALA A 130 -2.28 17.33 0.07
CA ALA A 130 -3.67 17.46 0.46
C ALA A 130 -3.81 18.17 1.82
N THR A 131 -2.94 17.86 2.79
CA THR A 131 -2.93 18.58 4.08
C THR A 131 -2.44 20.02 3.96
N MET A 132 -1.45 20.32 3.12
CA MET A 132 -1.07 21.70 2.80
C MET A 132 -2.22 22.47 2.16
N VAL A 133 -2.85 21.89 1.14
CA VAL A 133 -3.97 22.48 0.40
C VAL A 133 -5.16 22.70 1.33
N ALA A 134 -5.56 21.70 2.12
CA ALA A 134 -6.63 21.83 3.09
C ALA A 134 -6.33 22.91 4.14
N ARG A 135 -5.10 22.99 4.67
CA ARG A 135 -4.70 24.07 5.59
C ARG A 135 -4.77 25.45 4.92
N ASN A 136 -4.40 25.55 3.64
CA ASN A 136 -4.45 26.80 2.89
C ASN A 136 -5.91 27.23 2.62
N TYR A 137 -6.78 26.28 2.23
CA TYR A 137 -8.22 26.52 2.07
C TYR A 137 -8.93 26.83 3.39
N LEU A 138 -8.54 26.23 4.52
CA LEU A 138 -9.14 26.53 5.83
C LEU A 138 -8.64 27.86 6.44
N LYS A 139 -7.45 28.31 6.07
CA LYS A 139 -6.94 29.64 6.47
C LYS A 139 -7.61 30.76 5.68
N TRP A 140 -7.96 30.54 4.41
CA TRP A 140 -8.59 31.54 3.55
C TRP A 140 -9.87 32.18 4.12
N PRO A 141 -10.89 31.44 4.61
CA PRO A 141 -12.09 32.06 5.18
C PRO A 141 -11.82 32.82 6.47
N ARG A 142 -10.82 32.41 7.28
CA ARG A 142 -10.42 33.17 8.49
C ARG A 142 -9.78 34.52 8.13
N VAL A 143 -8.94 34.57 7.11
CA VAL A 143 -8.32 35.82 6.63
C VAL A 143 -9.35 36.72 5.96
N ALA A 144 -10.25 36.15 5.15
CA ALA A 144 -11.31 36.90 4.48
C ALA A 144 -12.27 37.58 5.48
N LEU A 145 -12.66 36.89 6.55
CA LEU A 145 -13.52 37.45 7.60
C LEU A 145 -12.86 38.59 8.38
N GLN A 146 -11.55 38.49 8.66
CA GLN A 146 -10.77 39.56 9.30
C GLN A 146 -10.67 40.82 8.43
N CYS A 147 -10.52 40.68 7.11
CA CYS A 147 -10.53 41.81 6.19
C CYS A 147 -11.89 42.53 6.17
N THR A 148 -13.01 41.79 6.15
CA THR A 148 -14.34 42.41 6.19
C THR A 148 -14.64 43.15 7.50
N SER A 149 -14.16 42.65 8.65
CA SER A 149 -14.36 43.34 9.94
C SER A 149 -13.55 44.64 10.09
N LEU A 150 -12.42 44.77 9.38
CA LEU A 150 -11.58 45.97 9.42
C LEU A 150 -12.08 47.08 8.48
N GLN A 151 -12.92 46.75 7.50
CA GLN A 151 -13.51 47.72 6.57
C GLN A 151 -14.84 48.31 7.06
N SER A 152 -15.41 47.74 8.12
CA SER A 152 -16.66 48.17 8.76
C SER A 152 -16.49 48.94 10.07
N ALA A 153 -15.23 49.22 10.46
CA ALA A 153 -14.86 50.03 11.62
C ALA A 153 -14.21 51.33 11.15
#